data_AF-A0AAD2AAR3-F1
#
_entry.id   AF-A0AAD2AAR3-F1
#
_cell.length_a   1.000
_cell.length_b   1.000
_cell.length_c   1.000
_cell.angle_alpha   90.00
_cell.angle_beta   90.00
_cell.angle_gamma   90.00
#
_symmetry.space_group_name_H-M   'P 1'
#
loop_
_entity.id
_entity.type
_entity.pdbx_description
1 polymer ?
#
loop_
_entity_poly.entity_id
_entity_poly.type
_entity_poly.pdbx_seq_one_letter_code
_entity_poly.pdbx_strand_id
1 'polypeptide(L)'
;MAALKLFIFTIFLSLILAHIRADADSPISVVDDEVQVPRSDGSDSVLIEQLKSKIHNLESHVEEKAQEMKGKDEIIAAKEKIIEEKSNSITSLQNEIGSLQKKGTLAVEEQVRKAHARAEELERQVEKLKTDIEVKSKENEVFKARAEEAVKKTVELNAKVESLQKLIDGQKTKLRKTERALHVAEDELMKAKSEYTSKTKELMEVHGAWLPPWLAVHFIHYQSLLEENWNVHGRPALEMAMQKAIEKKAQLEEWAAPHVETMKTKWIPAIKERWIVVKTNAEPHVQMLTMKTLEIYEVSKNTVTPHIIRVQEIADPYFQELRKFSKPYIDQVATATRPHVDKIRTTLKPYTKEAVHAYGKFLESATVYHHQVQDAVHEKLKSHEHTRPLATRELVWFVASAVSSVKRQKSPLGMATLTIHAGRENVDIQTSKVGNCVPLLRFKMDLVFSH
;
A
#
# COMPACT_ATOMS: atom_id res chain seq x y z
N MET A 1 -16.81 -59.67 -35.11
CA MET A 1 -17.28 -60.52 -34.00
C MET A 1 -18.60 -61.24 -34.30
N ALA A 2 -19.64 -60.61 -34.87
CA ALA A 2 -20.96 -61.25 -35.08
C ALA A 2 -20.92 -62.59 -35.85
N ALA A 3 -20.16 -62.67 -36.96
CA ALA A 3 -20.06 -63.88 -37.78
C ALA A 3 -19.57 -65.13 -37.01
N LEU A 4 -18.64 -64.96 -36.06
CA LEU A 4 -18.13 -66.08 -35.25
C LEU A 4 -19.21 -66.66 -34.32
N LYS A 5 -20.14 -65.83 -33.81
CA LYS A 5 -21.26 -66.30 -33.00
C LYS A 5 -22.29 -67.07 -33.84
N LEU A 6 -22.54 -66.63 -35.07
CA LEU A 6 -23.41 -67.37 -36.02
C LEU A 6 -22.81 -68.74 -36.38
N PHE A 7 -21.50 -68.81 -36.65
CA PHE A 7 -20.81 -70.05 -36.99
C PHE A 7 -20.89 -71.12 -35.88
N ILE A 8 -20.71 -70.70 -34.61
CA ILE A 8 -20.87 -71.59 -33.45
C ILE A 8 -22.34 -72.06 -33.31
N PHE A 9 -23.31 -71.17 -33.53
CA PHE A 9 -24.73 -71.52 -33.47
C PHE A 9 -25.13 -72.53 -34.56
N THR A 10 -24.59 -72.39 -35.78
CA THR A 10 -24.83 -73.36 -36.86
C THR A 10 -24.24 -74.73 -36.55
N ILE A 11 -23.04 -74.82 -35.97
CA ILE A 11 -22.42 -76.11 -35.59
C ILE A 11 -23.27 -76.83 -34.54
N PHE A 12 -23.75 -76.13 -33.51
CA PHE A 12 -24.63 -76.71 -32.50
C PHE A 12 -25.98 -77.15 -33.08
N LEU A 13 -26.55 -76.38 -34.02
CA LEU A 13 -27.81 -76.75 -34.67
C LEU A 13 -27.66 -77.97 -35.59
N SER A 14 -26.53 -78.12 -36.29
CA SER A 14 -26.24 -79.29 -37.13
C SER A 14 -26.14 -80.59 -36.33
N LEU A 15 -25.62 -80.54 -35.10
CA LEU A 15 -25.43 -81.75 -34.28
C LEU A 15 -26.73 -82.32 -33.72
N ILE A 16 -27.78 -81.50 -33.61
CA ILE A 16 -29.09 -81.88 -33.03
C ILE A 16 -30.00 -82.57 -34.06
N LEU A 17 -29.81 -82.34 -35.37
CA LEU A 17 -30.63 -82.94 -36.43
C LEU A 17 -30.23 -84.37 -36.82
N ALA A 18 -29.14 -84.91 -36.27
CA ALA A 18 -28.54 -86.16 -36.75
C ALA A 18 -29.09 -87.46 -36.11
N HIS A 19 -30.16 -87.41 -35.30
CA HIS A 19 -30.66 -88.61 -34.63
C HIS A 19 -32.17 -88.58 -34.31
N ILE A 20 -33.01 -89.12 -35.22
CA ILE A 20 -34.27 -89.88 -34.96
C ILE A 20 -34.98 -90.22 -36.30
N ARG A 21 -35.37 -91.51 -36.47
CA ARG A 21 -36.29 -92.08 -37.50
C ARG A 21 -35.80 -92.12 -38.98
N ALA A 22 -36.30 -93.00 -39.87
CA ALA A 22 -37.38 -94.01 -39.78
C ALA A 22 -37.20 -95.26 -40.71
N ASP A 23 -37.65 -96.42 -40.22
CA ASP A 23 -38.50 -97.48 -40.82
C ASP A 23 -38.28 -98.16 -42.21
N ALA A 24 -38.40 -99.51 -42.18
CA ALA A 24 -39.12 -100.44 -43.11
C ALA A 24 -38.47 -101.17 -44.33
N ASP A 25 -38.42 -102.50 -44.19
CA ASP A 25 -38.96 -103.58 -45.07
C ASP A 25 -38.30 -104.17 -46.35
N SER A 26 -38.00 -105.49 -46.23
CA SER A 26 -38.19 -106.59 -47.22
C SER A 26 -37.28 -106.70 -48.48
N PRO A 27 -37.28 -107.82 -49.27
CA PRO A 27 -38.16 -109.03 -49.23
C PRO A 27 -37.52 -110.45 -49.39
N ILE A 28 -38.15 -111.45 -48.74
CA ILE A 28 -38.59 -112.80 -49.26
C ILE A 28 -37.58 -113.88 -49.75
N SER A 29 -37.99 -115.17 -49.53
CA SER A 29 -37.56 -116.46 -50.14
C SER A 29 -36.45 -117.26 -49.43
N VAL A 30 -36.45 -118.61 -49.33
CA VAL A 30 -37.47 -119.65 -49.69
C VAL A 30 -37.14 -120.99 -48.98
N VAL A 31 -38.17 -121.70 -48.46
CA VAL A 31 -38.38 -123.19 -48.34
C VAL A 31 -37.28 -124.09 -47.70
N ASP A 32 -37.57 -125.11 -46.89
CA ASP A 32 -38.85 -125.81 -46.65
C ASP A 32 -39.42 -125.68 -45.20
N ASP A 33 -39.57 -126.64 -44.26
CA ASP A 33 -39.18 -128.07 -44.16
C ASP A 33 -40.16 -128.85 -43.22
N GLU A 34 -40.15 -130.20 -43.28
CA GLU A 34 -41.31 -131.04 -42.91
C GLU A 34 -41.59 -131.26 -41.41
N VAL A 35 -42.90 -131.23 -41.13
CA VAL A 35 -43.61 -131.71 -39.95
C VAL A 35 -43.45 -133.23 -39.77
N GLN A 36 -43.26 -133.72 -38.53
CA GLN A 36 -44.06 -134.85 -38.03
C GLN A 36 -44.05 -135.07 -36.51
N VAL A 37 -45.16 -135.64 -36.02
CA VAL A 37 -45.38 -136.13 -34.66
C VAL A 37 -45.84 -137.59 -34.76
N PRO A 38 -45.16 -138.52 -34.07
CA PRO A 38 -45.92 -139.52 -33.33
C PRO A 38 -45.37 -139.83 -31.93
N ARG A 39 -46.27 -140.40 -31.12
CA ARG A 39 -46.15 -140.76 -29.70
C ARG A 39 -45.66 -142.21 -29.54
N SER A 40 -44.63 -142.47 -28.71
CA SER A 40 -44.72 -143.30 -27.48
C SER A 40 -43.38 -143.43 -26.74
N ASP A 41 -43.47 -143.37 -25.41
CA ASP A 41 -42.65 -143.97 -24.33
C ASP A 41 -41.16 -144.33 -24.54
N GLY A 42 -40.29 -143.77 -23.67
CA GLY A 42 -39.18 -144.57 -23.08
C GLY A 42 -37.83 -143.92 -22.75
N SER A 43 -37.61 -143.62 -21.46
CA SER A 43 -36.32 -143.59 -20.72
C SER A 43 -35.58 -142.26 -20.54
N ASP A 44 -35.76 -141.65 -19.37
CA ASP A 44 -35.18 -140.36 -18.95
C ASP A 44 -33.90 -140.51 -18.12
N SER A 45 -32.72 -140.18 -18.67
CA SER A 45 -31.48 -140.12 -17.86
C SER A 45 -30.47 -139.07 -18.33
N VAL A 46 -30.15 -138.97 -19.62
CA VAL A 46 -29.00 -138.18 -20.10
C VAL A 46 -29.29 -136.66 -20.22
N LEU A 47 -30.52 -136.28 -20.56
CA LEU A 47 -30.89 -134.88 -20.81
C LEU A 47 -30.86 -133.99 -19.54
N ILE A 48 -31.13 -134.59 -18.37
CA ILE A 48 -31.22 -133.86 -17.09
C ILE A 48 -29.86 -133.25 -16.71
N GLU A 49 -28.76 -133.96 -16.97
CA GLU A 49 -27.41 -133.53 -16.58
C GLU A 49 -26.87 -132.41 -17.49
N GLN A 50 -27.21 -132.45 -18.79
CA GLN A 50 -26.90 -131.37 -19.74
C GLN A 50 -27.71 -130.09 -19.46
N LEU A 51 -28.98 -130.22 -19.05
CA LEU A 51 -29.78 -129.09 -18.57
C LEU A 51 -29.18 -128.47 -17.30
N LYS A 52 -28.77 -129.30 -16.34
CA LYS A 52 -28.21 -128.84 -15.05
C LYS A 52 -26.93 -128.03 -15.20
N SER A 53 -26.02 -128.44 -16.09
CA SER A 53 -24.78 -127.68 -16.36
C SER A 53 -25.04 -126.34 -17.07
N LYS A 54 -26.03 -126.27 -17.98
CA LYS A 54 -26.48 -125.00 -18.58
C LYS A 54 -27.13 -124.06 -17.56
N ILE A 55 -27.98 -124.58 -16.68
CA ILE A 55 -28.59 -123.79 -15.60
C ILE A 55 -27.51 -123.17 -14.72
N HIS A 56 -26.54 -123.97 -14.25
CA HIS A 56 -25.52 -123.47 -13.33
C HIS A 56 -24.55 -122.47 -13.99
N ASN A 57 -24.26 -122.62 -15.28
CA ASN A 57 -23.50 -121.61 -16.04
C ASN A 57 -24.28 -120.28 -16.13
N LEU A 58 -25.58 -120.33 -16.46
CA LEU A 58 -26.44 -119.15 -16.51
C LEU A 58 -26.61 -118.49 -15.14
N GLU A 59 -26.76 -119.25 -14.06
CA GLU A 59 -26.74 -118.73 -12.68
C GLU A 59 -25.44 -117.96 -12.40
N SER A 60 -24.28 -118.55 -12.72
CA SER A 60 -22.98 -117.91 -12.47
C SER A 60 -22.79 -116.61 -13.26
N HIS A 61 -23.31 -116.54 -14.50
CA HIS A 61 -23.23 -115.32 -15.31
C HIS A 61 -24.26 -114.26 -14.88
N VAL A 62 -25.43 -114.66 -14.37
CA VAL A 62 -26.41 -113.73 -13.77
C VAL A 62 -25.85 -113.12 -12.49
N GLU A 63 -25.20 -113.91 -11.62
CA GLU A 63 -24.55 -113.40 -10.41
C GLU A 63 -23.37 -112.47 -10.73
N GLU A 64 -22.51 -112.84 -11.69
CA GLU A 64 -21.44 -111.97 -12.22
C GLU A 64 -22.01 -110.63 -12.73
N LYS A 65 -23.11 -110.66 -13.49
CA LYS A 65 -23.77 -109.45 -14.01
C LYS A 65 -24.44 -108.62 -12.92
N ALA A 66 -25.03 -109.25 -11.90
CA ALA A 66 -25.57 -108.55 -10.74
C ALA A 66 -24.47 -107.83 -9.95
N GLN A 67 -23.32 -108.48 -9.77
CA GLN A 67 -22.17 -107.92 -9.07
C GLN A 67 -21.49 -106.80 -9.88
N GLU A 68 -21.35 -106.95 -11.20
CA GLU A 68 -20.88 -105.90 -12.12
C GLU A 68 -21.82 -104.68 -12.12
N MET A 69 -23.14 -104.91 -12.10
CA MET A 69 -24.14 -103.84 -12.11
C MET A 69 -24.14 -103.06 -10.79
N LYS A 70 -24.06 -103.75 -9.64
CA LYS A 70 -23.91 -103.11 -8.33
C LYS A 70 -22.66 -102.21 -8.26
N GLY A 71 -21.53 -102.67 -8.80
CA GLY A 71 -20.30 -101.88 -8.88
C GLY A 71 -20.44 -100.62 -9.74
N LYS A 72 -21.32 -100.63 -10.75
CA LYS A 72 -21.64 -99.44 -11.57
C LYS A 72 -22.55 -98.46 -10.82
N ASP A 73 -23.54 -98.95 -10.08
CA ASP A 73 -24.43 -98.11 -9.27
C ASP A 73 -23.66 -97.36 -8.18
N GLU A 74 -22.71 -98.00 -7.51
CA GLU A 74 -21.82 -97.37 -6.52
C GLU A 74 -20.96 -96.24 -7.16
N ILE A 75 -20.49 -96.44 -8.40
CA ILE A 75 -19.75 -95.42 -9.17
C ILE A 75 -20.68 -94.28 -9.66
N ILE A 76 -21.94 -94.57 -9.99
CA ILE A 76 -22.94 -93.57 -10.38
C ILE A 76 -23.26 -92.67 -9.18
N ALA A 77 -23.61 -93.24 -8.03
CA ALA A 77 -23.90 -92.49 -6.81
C ALA A 77 -22.72 -91.58 -6.38
N ALA A 78 -21.48 -92.06 -6.51
CA ALA A 78 -20.29 -91.26 -6.24
C ALA A 78 -20.14 -90.06 -7.20
N LYS A 79 -20.45 -90.22 -8.50
CA LYS A 79 -20.45 -89.12 -9.48
C LYS A 79 -21.58 -88.14 -9.24
N GLU A 80 -22.77 -88.64 -8.89
CA GLU A 80 -23.96 -87.83 -8.65
C GLU A 80 -23.77 -86.88 -7.45
N LYS A 81 -23.18 -87.38 -6.35
CA LYS A 81 -22.73 -86.55 -5.22
C LYS A 81 -21.73 -85.45 -5.64
N ILE A 82 -20.76 -85.77 -6.49
CA ILE A 82 -19.79 -84.77 -7.00
C ILE A 82 -20.48 -83.72 -7.87
N ILE A 83 -21.46 -84.11 -8.69
CA ILE A 83 -22.27 -83.19 -9.50
C ILE A 83 -23.07 -82.24 -8.59
N GLU A 84 -23.67 -82.74 -7.52
CA GLU A 84 -24.42 -81.92 -6.55
C GLU A 84 -23.52 -80.95 -5.79
N GLU A 85 -22.35 -81.39 -5.30
CA GLU A 85 -21.33 -80.51 -4.68
C GLU A 85 -20.86 -79.41 -5.63
N LYS A 86 -20.68 -79.71 -6.93
CA LYS A 86 -20.32 -78.72 -7.95
C LYS A 86 -21.48 -77.79 -8.28
N SER A 87 -22.72 -78.28 -8.35
CA SER A 87 -23.92 -77.46 -8.57
C SER A 87 -24.09 -76.42 -7.46
N ASN A 88 -23.98 -76.86 -6.20
CA ASN A 88 -24.04 -75.98 -5.02
C ASN A 88 -22.88 -74.96 -4.98
N SER A 89 -21.71 -75.33 -5.48
CA SER A 89 -20.58 -74.38 -5.65
C SER A 89 -20.88 -73.31 -6.71
N ILE A 90 -21.51 -73.69 -7.83
CA ILE A 90 -21.87 -72.78 -8.93
C ILE A 90 -22.93 -71.77 -8.50
N THR A 91 -23.99 -72.21 -7.81
CA THR A 91 -25.06 -71.31 -7.34
C THR A 91 -24.53 -70.33 -6.28
N SER A 92 -23.61 -70.75 -5.41
CA SER A 92 -22.92 -69.87 -4.47
C SER A 92 -22.13 -68.75 -5.18
N LEU A 93 -21.29 -69.11 -6.16
CA LEU A 93 -20.50 -68.14 -6.93
C LEU A 93 -21.37 -67.19 -7.78
N GLN A 94 -22.48 -67.67 -8.35
CA GLN A 94 -23.43 -66.83 -9.08
C GLN A 94 -24.05 -65.76 -8.17
N ASN A 95 -24.41 -66.11 -6.93
CA ASN A 95 -24.94 -65.17 -5.95
C ASN A 95 -23.88 -64.12 -5.52
N GLU A 96 -22.63 -64.53 -5.36
CA GLU A 96 -21.53 -63.60 -5.05
C GLU A 96 -21.25 -62.62 -6.20
N ILE A 97 -21.22 -63.09 -7.45
CA ILE A 97 -21.07 -62.24 -8.64
C ILE A 97 -22.21 -61.22 -8.75
N GLY A 98 -23.46 -61.65 -8.53
CA GLY A 98 -24.63 -60.75 -8.53
C GLY A 98 -24.58 -59.69 -7.43
N SER A 99 -24.10 -60.07 -6.23
CA SER A 99 -23.87 -59.15 -5.11
C SER A 99 -22.80 -58.09 -5.46
N LEU A 100 -21.65 -58.53 -6.00
CA LEU A 100 -20.55 -57.65 -6.38
C LEU A 100 -20.92 -56.69 -7.52
N GLN A 101 -21.63 -57.16 -8.56
CA GLN A 101 -22.14 -56.28 -9.62
C GLN A 101 -23.10 -55.23 -9.07
N LYS A 102 -24.09 -55.62 -8.27
CA LYS A 102 -25.08 -54.69 -7.69
C LYS A 102 -24.41 -53.64 -6.79
N LYS A 103 -23.42 -54.05 -5.99
CA LYS A 103 -22.63 -53.15 -5.14
C LYS A 103 -21.74 -52.20 -5.95
N GLY A 104 -21.16 -52.68 -7.05
CA GLY A 104 -20.35 -51.88 -7.98
C GLY A 104 -21.17 -50.77 -8.66
N THR A 105 -22.31 -51.11 -9.25
CA THR A 105 -23.18 -50.13 -9.94
C THR A 105 -23.63 -49.02 -9.00
N LEU A 106 -24.14 -49.36 -7.81
CA LEU A 106 -24.62 -48.38 -6.83
C LEU A 106 -23.51 -47.45 -6.34
N ALA A 107 -22.29 -47.96 -6.13
CA ALA A 107 -21.15 -47.14 -5.70
C ALA A 107 -20.73 -46.12 -6.76
N VAL A 108 -20.72 -46.52 -8.04
CA VAL A 108 -20.45 -45.62 -9.17
C VAL A 108 -21.55 -44.57 -9.31
N GLU A 109 -22.82 -44.98 -9.24
CA GLU A 109 -23.99 -44.10 -9.38
C GLU A 109 -24.06 -43.04 -8.27
N GLU A 110 -23.79 -43.41 -7.01
CA GLU A 110 -23.72 -42.47 -5.89
C GLU A 110 -22.52 -41.50 -6.03
N GLN A 111 -21.37 -41.97 -6.51
CA GLN A 111 -20.19 -41.13 -6.74
C GLN A 111 -20.41 -40.15 -7.89
N VAL A 112 -21.06 -40.56 -8.98
CA VAL A 112 -21.50 -39.70 -10.08
C VAL A 112 -22.46 -38.63 -9.58
N ARG A 113 -23.46 -38.99 -8.77
CA ARG A 113 -24.40 -38.01 -8.19
C ARG A 113 -23.72 -36.97 -7.30
N LYS A 114 -22.69 -37.36 -6.54
CA LYS A 114 -21.85 -36.46 -5.74
C LYS A 114 -20.93 -35.58 -6.60
N ALA A 115 -20.53 -36.03 -7.79
CA ALA A 115 -19.76 -35.22 -8.72
C ALA A 115 -20.64 -34.12 -9.38
N HIS A 116 -21.84 -34.47 -9.86
CA HIS A 116 -22.76 -33.50 -10.45
C HIS A 116 -23.19 -32.40 -9.46
N ALA A 117 -23.58 -32.76 -8.23
CA ALA A 117 -23.95 -31.76 -7.21
C ALA A 117 -22.80 -30.80 -6.84
N ARG A 118 -21.53 -31.21 -7.01
CA ARG A 118 -20.36 -30.33 -6.87
C ARG A 118 -20.12 -29.45 -8.09
N ALA A 119 -20.44 -29.94 -9.29
CA ALA A 119 -20.34 -29.15 -10.51
C ALA A 119 -21.38 -28.02 -10.54
N GLU A 120 -22.63 -28.31 -10.19
CA GLU A 120 -23.72 -27.32 -10.10
C GLU A 120 -23.41 -26.19 -9.08
N GLU A 121 -22.86 -26.54 -7.92
CA GLU A 121 -22.46 -25.55 -6.91
C GLU A 121 -21.25 -24.71 -7.39
N LEU A 122 -20.26 -25.31 -8.06
CA LEU A 122 -19.14 -24.57 -8.65
C LEU A 122 -19.59 -23.63 -9.78
N GLU A 123 -20.50 -24.07 -10.64
CA GLU A 123 -21.09 -23.26 -11.71
C GLU A 123 -21.85 -22.05 -11.13
N ARG A 124 -22.64 -22.27 -10.06
CA ARG A 124 -23.32 -21.21 -9.32
C ARG A 124 -22.34 -20.20 -8.69
N GLN A 125 -21.20 -20.66 -8.17
CA GLN A 125 -20.15 -19.78 -7.65
C GLN A 125 -19.45 -18.99 -8.76
N VAL A 126 -19.21 -19.59 -9.93
CA VAL A 126 -18.60 -18.91 -11.08
C VAL A 126 -19.50 -17.79 -11.62
N GLU A 127 -20.80 -18.05 -11.83
CA GLU A 127 -21.73 -17.00 -12.30
C GLU A 127 -21.93 -15.88 -11.25
N LYS A 128 -21.87 -16.20 -9.95
CA LYS A 128 -21.83 -15.16 -8.91
C LYS A 128 -20.56 -14.31 -9.00
N LEU A 129 -19.38 -14.93 -9.07
CA LEU A 129 -18.11 -14.19 -9.16
C LEU A 129 -18.05 -13.33 -10.43
N LYS A 130 -18.57 -13.82 -11.54
CA LYS A 130 -18.69 -13.10 -12.82
C LYS A 130 -19.56 -11.84 -12.69
N THR A 131 -20.72 -11.93 -12.04
CA THR A 131 -21.59 -10.75 -11.79
C THR A 131 -20.97 -9.77 -10.79
N ASP A 132 -20.34 -10.26 -9.72
CA ASP A 132 -19.59 -9.41 -8.77
C ASP A 132 -18.43 -8.67 -9.46
N ILE A 133 -17.70 -9.32 -10.38
CA ILE A 133 -16.64 -8.72 -11.21
C ILE A 133 -17.20 -7.64 -12.15
N GLU A 134 -18.34 -7.88 -12.81
CA GLU A 134 -18.93 -6.90 -13.72
C GLU A 134 -19.38 -5.63 -12.98
N VAL A 135 -19.97 -5.78 -11.78
CA VAL A 135 -20.33 -4.66 -10.90
C VAL A 135 -19.07 -3.90 -10.46
N LYS A 136 -18.02 -4.60 -10.02
CA LYS A 136 -16.76 -3.95 -9.63
C LYS A 136 -16.03 -3.25 -10.78
N SER A 137 -16.13 -3.77 -12.00
CA SER A 137 -15.60 -3.10 -13.19
C SER A 137 -16.34 -1.78 -13.48
N LYS A 138 -17.66 -1.74 -13.29
CA LYS A 138 -18.48 -0.53 -13.47
C LYS A 138 -18.19 0.52 -12.38
N GLU A 139 -18.07 0.09 -11.12
CA GLU A 139 -17.62 0.96 -10.03
C GLU A 139 -16.24 1.57 -10.31
N ASN A 140 -15.29 0.76 -10.79
CA ASN A 140 -13.91 1.19 -11.04
C ASN A 140 -13.83 2.29 -12.12
N GLU A 141 -14.60 2.19 -13.21
CA GLU A 141 -14.66 3.26 -14.22
C GLU A 141 -15.29 4.55 -13.68
N VAL A 142 -16.28 4.47 -12.77
CA VAL A 142 -16.83 5.66 -12.08
C VAL A 142 -15.77 6.30 -11.16
N PHE A 143 -15.00 5.50 -10.41
CA PHE A 143 -13.90 6.01 -9.59
C PHE A 143 -12.78 6.64 -10.43
N LYS A 144 -12.44 6.04 -11.57
CA LYS A 144 -11.47 6.56 -12.54
C LYS A 144 -11.90 7.89 -13.16
N ALA A 145 -13.14 8.00 -13.62
CA ALA A 145 -13.70 9.27 -14.13
C ALA A 145 -13.67 10.37 -13.05
N ARG A 146 -14.01 10.04 -11.80
CA ARG A 146 -13.94 10.96 -10.66
C ARG A 146 -12.49 11.34 -10.30
N ALA A 147 -11.54 10.42 -10.44
CA ALA A 147 -10.12 10.69 -10.24
C ALA A 147 -9.58 11.64 -11.33
N GLU A 148 -9.93 11.43 -12.60
CA GLU A 148 -9.59 12.36 -13.68
C GLU A 148 -10.17 13.76 -13.47
N GLU A 149 -11.43 13.86 -13.02
CA GLU A 149 -12.06 15.15 -12.71
C GLU A 149 -11.35 15.85 -11.54
N ALA A 150 -10.98 15.10 -10.49
CA ALA A 150 -10.20 15.62 -9.37
C ALA A 150 -8.81 16.10 -9.81
N VAL A 151 -8.11 15.34 -10.66
CA VAL A 151 -6.81 15.73 -11.24
C VAL A 151 -6.93 17.01 -12.05
N LYS A 152 -7.95 17.12 -12.93
CA LYS A 152 -8.23 18.35 -13.70
C LYS A 152 -8.43 19.56 -12.78
N LYS A 153 -9.18 19.42 -11.69
CA LYS A 153 -9.36 20.47 -10.66
C LYS A 153 -8.08 20.82 -9.90
N THR A 154 -7.22 19.85 -9.57
CA THR A 154 -5.92 20.14 -8.92
C THR A 154 -4.97 20.90 -9.83
N VAL A 155 -4.94 20.59 -11.14
CA VAL A 155 -4.14 21.33 -12.13
C VAL A 155 -4.64 22.77 -12.28
N GLU A 156 -5.95 22.98 -12.34
CA GLU A 156 -6.56 24.32 -12.40
C GLU A 156 -6.25 25.15 -11.14
N LEU A 157 -6.35 24.54 -9.95
CA LEU A 157 -5.99 25.19 -8.69
C LEU A 157 -4.49 25.50 -8.61
N ASN A 158 -3.62 24.62 -9.12
CA ASN A 158 -2.18 24.86 -9.15
C ASN A 158 -1.82 26.06 -10.04
N ALA A 159 -2.44 26.19 -11.22
CA ALA A 159 -2.27 27.35 -12.10
C ALA A 159 -2.75 28.67 -11.44
N LYS A 160 -3.83 28.60 -10.65
CA LYS A 160 -4.30 29.74 -9.84
C LYS A 160 -3.30 30.11 -8.75
N VAL A 161 -2.72 29.14 -8.03
CA VAL A 161 -1.66 29.37 -7.03
C VAL A 161 -0.41 29.99 -7.67
N GLU A 162 0.02 29.52 -8.83
CA GLU A 162 1.20 30.06 -9.53
C GLU A 162 1.00 31.52 -9.96
N SER A 163 -0.20 31.89 -10.43
CA SER A 163 -0.50 33.29 -10.79
C SER A 163 -0.59 34.21 -9.57
N LEU A 164 -1.12 33.74 -8.44
CA LEU A 164 -1.10 34.48 -7.17
C LEU A 164 0.33 34.65 -6.64
N GLN A 165 1.19 33.64 -6.73
CA GLN A 165 2.60 33.74 -6.33
C GLN A 165 3.34 34.81 -7.14
N LYS A 166 3.15 34.84 -8.47
CA LYS A 166 3.71 35.86 -9.36
C LYS A 166 3.24 37.28 -8.99
N LEU A 167 1.99 37.44 -8.57
CA LEU A 167 1.45 38.72 -8.07
C LEU A 167 2.12 39.13 -6.73
N ILE A 168 2.27 38.20 -5.80
CA ILE A 168 2.91 38.43 -4.49
C ILE A 168 4.36 38.87 -4.66
N ASP A 169 5.15 38.20 -5.50
CA ASP A 169 6.54 38.62 -5.77
C ASP A 169 6.62 39.95 -6.53
N GLY A 170 5.64 40.23 -7.41
CA GLY A 170 5.46 41.54 -8.03
C GLY A 170 5.16 42.67 -7.03
N GLN A 171 4.39 42.40 -5.96
CA GLN A 171 4.15 43.36 -4.88
C GLN A 171 5.38 43.51 -3.96
N LYS A 172 6.02 42.40 -3.58
CA LYS A 172 7.23 42.34 -2.75
C LYS A 172 8.40 43.11 -3.36
N THR A 173 8.57 43.05 -4.68
CA THR A 173 9.59 43.82 -5.40
C THR A 173 9.25 45.31 -5.53
N LYS A 174 7.96 45.69 -5.60
CA LYS A 174 7.53 47.10 -5.51
C LYS A 174 7.78 47.68 -4.11
N LEU A 175 7.39 46.96 -3.05
CA LEU A 175 7.59 47.38 -1.66
C LEU A 175 9.08 47.62 -1.35
N ARG A 176 9.96 46.70 -1.76
CA ARG A 176 11.42 46.86 -1.64
C ARG A 176 12.01 48.03 -2.44
N LYS A 177 11.30 48.57 -3.44
CA LYS A 177 11.72 49.79 -4.16
C LYS A 177 11.32 51.04 -3.39
N THR A 178 10.08 51.10 -2.87
CA THR A 178 9.60 52.23 -2.04
C THR A 178 10.32 52.31 -0.71
N GLU A 179 10.63 51.18 -0.08
CA GLU A 179 11.42 51.06 1.16
C GLU A 179 12.83 51.65 1.02
N ARG A 180 13.54 51.33 -0.09
CA ARG A 180 14.85 51.96 -0.37
C ARG A 180 14.75 53.45 -0.71
N ALA A 181 13.71 53.87 -1.43
CA ALA A 181 13.50 55.28 -1.73
C ALA A 181 13.23 56.11 -0.47
N LEU A 182 12.52 55.54 0.51
CA LEU A 182 12.31 56.13 1.82
C LEU A 182 13.63 56.31 2.57
N HIS A 183 14.44 55.25 2.71
CA HIS A 183 15.73 55.34 3.41
C HIS A 183 16.71 56.34 2.76
N VAL A 184 16.76 56.43 1.42
CA VAL A 184 17.58 57.45 0.74
C VAL A 184 17.09 58.86 1.09
N ALA A 185 15.78 59.11 1.13
CA ALA A 185 15.23 60.40 1.53
C ALA A 185 15.46 60.73 3.02
N GLU A 186 15.44 59.72 3.89
CA GLU A 186 15.77 59.85 5.32
C GLU A 186 17.26 60.22 5.51
N ASP A 187 18.17 59.52 4.83
CA ASP A 187 19.62 59.79 4.87
C ASP A 187 19.97 61.16 4.26
N GLU A 188 19.37 61.54 3.13
CA GLU A 188 19.56 62.86 2.51
C GLU A 188 19.05 64.00 3.41
N LEU A 189 17.90 63.82 4.06
CA LEU A 189 17.36 64.79 5.03
C LEU A 189 18.29 64.95 6.24
N MET A 190 18.78 63.83 6.80
CA MET A 190 19.71 63.85 7.93
C MET A 190 21.05 64.48 7.56
N LYS A 191 21.58 64.19 6.37
CA LYS A 191 22.77 64.84 5.82
C LYS A 191 22.57 66.34 5.64
N ALA A 192 21.51 66.78 4.96
CA ALA A 192 21.21 68.19 4.72
C ALA A 192 21.06 68.97 6.04
N LYS A 193 20.42 68.38 7.05
CA LYS A 193 20.33 68.93 8.42
C LYS A 193 21.70 69.09 9.09
N SER A 194 22.60 68.12 8.92
CA SER A 194 23.98 68.21 9.45
C SER A 194 24.81 69.28 8.72
N GLU A 195 24.70 69.38 7.40
CA GLU A 195 25.40 70.42 6.62
C GLU A 195 24.90 71.83 6.96
N TYR A 196 23.58 72.01 7.07
CA TYR A 196 22.97 73.28 7.49
C TYR A 196 23.49 73.69 8.88
N THR A 197 23.39 72.80 9.87
CA THR A 197 23.84 73.12 11.24
C THR A 197 25.36 73.31 11.36
N SER A 198 26.17 72.74 10.47
CA SER A 198 27.60 73.05 10.37
C SER A 198 27.84 74.44 9.76
N LYS A 199 27.23 74.73 8.59
CA LYS A 199 27.38 76.01 7.88
C LYS A 199 26.86 77.19 8.70
N THR A 200 25.79 77.02 9.46
CA THR A 200 25.28 78.05 10.40
C THR A 200 26.28 78.36 11.52
N LYS A 201 27.02 77.36 12.04
CA LYS A 201 28.07 77.59 13.05
C LYS A 201 29.27 78.32 12.46
N GLU A 202 29.79 77.83 11.33
CA GLU A 202 30.91 78.45 10.61
C GLU A 202 30.59 79.91 10.25
N LEU A 203 29.39 80.19 9.76
CA LEU A 203 28.92 81.54 9.48
C LEU A 203 28.84 82.39 10.77
N MET A 204 28.31 81.85 11.86
CA MET A 204 28.20 82.56 13.14
C MET A 204 29.58 82.86 13.77
N GLU A 205 30.54 81.95 13.63
CA GLU A 205 31.91 82.09 14.11
C GLU A 205 32.71 83.11 13.27
N VAL A 206 32.63 83.04 11.94
CA VAL A 206 33.37 83.96 11.05
C VAL A 206 32.72 85.35 10.96
N HIS A 207 31.38 85.42 10.99
CA HIS A 207 30.65 86.69 10.78
C HIS A 207 30.13 87.34 12.06
N GLY A 208 30.18 86.67 13.22
CA GLY A 208 29.73 87.23 14.51
C GLY A 208 30.47 88.50 14.96
N ALA A 209 31.66 88.76 14.40
CA ALA A 209 32.45 89.98 14.60
C ALA A 209 32.57 90.87 13.34
N TRP A 210 31.97 90.47 12.20
CA TRP A 210 32.09 91.18 10.91
C TRP A 210 30.77 91.72 10.36
N LEU A 211 29.62 91.13 10.74
CA LEU A 211 28.30 91.66 10.37
C LEU A 211 28.16 93.11 10.84
N PRO A 212 27.92 94.08 9.93
CA PRO A 212 27.63 95.45 10.33
C PRO A 212 26.42 95.49 11.27
N PRO A 213 26.40 96.34 12.32
CA PRO A 213 25.33 96.32 13.33
C PRO A 213 23.91 96.43 12.76
N TRP A 214 23.72 97.18 11.66
CA TRP A 214 22.43 97.27 10.97
C TRP A 214 21.97 95.91 10.41
N LEU A 215 22.87 95.15 9.78
CA LEU A 215 22.55 93.86 9.17
C LEU A 215 22.35 92.76 10.22
N ALA A 216 23.10 92.80 11.33
CA ALA A 216 22.87 91.93 12.48
C ALA A 216 21.45 92.16 13.08
N VAL A 217 21.04 93.42 13.25
CA VAL A 217 19.69 93.78 13.70
C VAL A 217 18.61 93.30 12.72
N HIS A 218 18.80 93.46 11.41
CA HIS A 218 17.85 92.91 10.42
C HIS A 218 17.77 91.38 10.44
N PHE A 219 18.89 90.68 10.63
CA PHE A 219 18.89 89.21 10.69
C PHE A 219 18.14 88.70 11.93
N ILE A 220 18.37 89.32 13.10
CA ILE A 220 17.61 89.05 14.33
C ILE A 220 16.13 89.35 14.14
N HIS A 221 15.78 90.48 13.51
CA HIS A 221 14.40 90.83 13.22
C HIS A 221 13.72 89.80 12.28
N TYR A 222 14.38 89.41 11.19
CA TYR A 222 13.84 88.43 10.25
C TYR A 222 13.70 87.03 10.88
N GLN A 223 14.63 86.64 11.76
CA GLN A 223 14.52 85.43 12.57
C GLN A 223 13.31 85.50 13.52
N SER A 224 13.11 86.62 14.22
CA SER A 224 11.95 86.80 15.10
C SER A 224 10.62 86.74 14.33
N LEU A 225 10.55 87.31 13.12
CA LEU A 225 9.37 87.24 12.25
C LEU A 225 9.07 85.81 11.77
N LEU A 226 10.12 85.04 11.44
CA LEU A 226 10.01 83.62 11.10
C LEU A 226 9.56 82.77 12.29
N GLU A 227 10.07 83.04 13.48
CA GLU A 227 9.69 82.33 14.72
C GLU A 227 8.26 82.68 15.17
N GLU A 228 7.85 83.94 15.09
CA GLU A 228 6.48 84.39 15.30
C GLU A 228 5.52 83.71 14.31
N ASN A 229 5.79 83.81 13.02
CA ASN A 229 4.94 83.22 11.98
C ASN A 229 4.89 81.66 12.08
N TRP A 230 5.99 81.02 12.48
CA TRP A 230 6.00 79.59 12.80
C TRP A 230 5.12 79.26 14.01
N ASN A 231 5.20 80.04 15.09
CA ASN A 231 4.40 79.80 16.29
C ASN A 231 2.91 80.14 16.11
N VAL A 232 2.57 81.11 15.27
CA VAL A 232 1.19 81.55 14.99
C VAL A 232 0.50 80.68 13.93
N HIS A 233 1.22 80.14 12.95
CA HIS A 233 0.62 79.35 11.86
C HIS A 233 1.19 77.94 11.68
N GLY A 234 2.51 77.76 11.74
CA GLY A 234 3.17 76.46 11.49
C GLY A 234 2.89 75.41 12.57
N ARG A 235 3.17 75.77 13.83
CA ARG A 235 2.99 74.89 15.00
C ARG A 235 1.52 74.47 15.19
N PRO A 236 0.50 75.36 15.18
CA PRO A 236 -0.89 74.94 15.38
C PRO A 236 -1.42 74.04 14.25
N ALA A 237 -0.96 74.25 13.01
CA ALA A 237 -1.32 73.38 11.88
C ALA A 237 -0.75 71.96 12.03
N LEU A 238 0.50 71.85 12.50
CA LEU A 238 1.13 70.56 12.79
C LEU A 238 0.46 69.84 13.98
N GLU A 239 0.19 70.55 15.07
CA GLU A 239 -0.50 70.00 16.24
C GLU A 239 -1.92 69.52 15.90
N MET A 240 -2.69 70.29 15.10
CA MET A 240 -4.00 69.86 14.58
C MET A 240 -3.90 68.59 13.72
N ALA A 241 -2.86 68.45 12.90
CA ALA A 241 -2.66 67.25 12.07
C ALA A 241 -2.37 66.01 12.93
N MET A 242 -1.53 66.16 13.96
CA MET A 242 -1.24 65.09 14.93
C MET A 242 -2.49 64.71 15.73
N GLN A 243 -3.27 65.69 16.18
CA GLN A 243 -4.51 65.46 16.93
C GLN A 243 -5.55 64.69 16.10
N LYS A 244 -5.74 65.05 14.82
CA LYS A 244 -6.62 64.32 13.90
C LYS A 244 -6.16 62.88 13.63
N ALA A 245 -4.85 62.62 13.59
CA ALA A 245 -4.32 61.26 13.46
C ALA A 245 -4.64 60.40 14.69
N ILE A 246 -4.55 60.99 15.90
CA ILE A 246 -4.92 60.33 17.17
C ILE A 246 -6.44 60.06 17.23
N GLU A 247 -7.27 61.03 16.86
CA GLU A 247 -8.74 60.91 16.82
C GLU A 247 -9.18 59.77 15.87
N LYS A 248 -8.61 59.71 14.66
CA LYS A 248 -8.93 58.66 13.68
C LYS A 248 -8.44 57.28 14.10
N LYS A 249 -7.35 57.19 14.87
CA LYS A 249 -6.93 55.94 15.52
C LYS A 249 -7.96 55.48 16.57
N ALA A 250 -8.41 56.38 17.44
CA ALA A 250 -9.38 56.04 18.49
C ALA A 250 -10.72 55.55 17.90
N GLN A 251 -11.23 56.21 16.86
CA GLN A 251 -12.46 55.80 16.16
C GLN A 251 -12.34 54.40 15.51
N LEU A 252 -11.15 54.01 15.04
CA LEU A 252 -10.89 52.69 14.50
C LEU A 252 -10.85 51.60 15.60
N GLU A 253 -10.31 51.93 16.78
CA GLU A 253 -10.28 51.04 17.94
C GLU A 253 -11.68 50.84 18.55
N GLU A 254 -12.50 51.89 18.63
CA GLU A 254 -13.90 51.82 19.06
C GLU A 254 -14.77 50.99 18.10
N TRP A 255 -14.63 51.19 16.78
CA TRP A 255 -15.35 50.39 15.78
C TRP A 255 -14.98 48.90 15.82
N ALA A 256 -13.73 48.57 16.09
CA ALA A 256 -13.25 47.19 16.17
C ALA A 256 -13.69 46.46 17.46
N ALA A 257 -13.78 47.17 18.60
CA ALA A 257 -14.07 46.60 19.91
C ALA A 257 -15.31 45.67 19.98
N PRO A 258 -16.52 46.05 19.51
CA PRO A 258 -17.70 45.18 19.59
C PRO A 258 -17.57 43.93 18.71
N HIS A 259 -16.84 44.01 17.60
CA HIS A 259 -16.57 42.85 16.73
C HIS A 259 -15.56 41.89 17.37
N VAL A 260 -14.50 42.41 18.02
CA VAL A 260 -13.52 41.61 18.77
C VAL A 260 -14.17 40.88 19.93
N GLU A 261 -14.95 41.57 20.77
CA GLU A 261 -15.65 40.92 21.89
C GLU A 261 -16.75 39.95 21.42
N THR A 262 -17.44 40.23 20.30
CA THR A 262 -18.39 39.27 19.71
C THR A 262 -17.69 37.99 19.22
N MET A 263 -16.53 38.10 18.56
CA MET A 263 -15.74 36.93 18.16
C MET A 263 -15.26 36.13 19.38
N LYS A 264 -14.72 36.81 20.39
CA LYS A 264 -14.19 36.24 21.63
C LYS A 264 -15.26 35.53 22.47
N THR A 265 -16.46 36.10 22.60
CA THR A 265 -17.52 35.58 23.48
C THR A 265 -18.47 34.59 22.81
N LYS A 266 -18.79 34.75 21.52
CA LYS A 266 -19.77 33.90 20.82
C LYS A 266 -19.15 32.91 19.84
N TRP A 267 -18.21 33.36 19.01
CA TRP A 267 -17.68 32.53 17.92
C TRP A 267 -16.63 31.53 18.39
N ILE A 268 -15.66 31.94 19.23
CA ILE A 268 -14.61 31.04 19.71
C ILE A 268 -15.19 29.83 20.48
N PRO A 269 -16.16 29.97 21.41
CA PRO A 269 -16.78 28.81 22.07
C PRO A 269 -17.56 27.91 21.12
N ALA A 270 -18.42 28.48 20.26
CA ALA A 270 -19.24 27.70 19.32
C ALA A 270 -18.40 26.92 18.27
N ILE A 271 -17.27 27.50 17.84
CA ILE A 271 -16.31 26.81 16.98
C ILE A 271 -15.61 25.67 17.74
N LYS A 272 -15.20 25.90 18.99
CA LYS A 272 -14.57 24.88 19.85
C LYS A 272 -15.48 23.69 20.10
N GLU A 273 -16.75 23.93 20.42
CA GLU A 273 -17.76 22.87 20.62
C GLU A 273 -18.00 22.06 19.34
N ARG A 274 -18.22 22.73 18.20
CA ARG A 274 -18.38 22.05 16.90
C ARG A 274 -17.13 21.27 16.50
N TRP A 275 -15.94 21.78 16.80
CA TRP A 275 -14.68 21.07 16.53
C TRP A 275 -14.52 19.79 17.36
N ILE A 276 -14.98 19.80 18.61
CA ILE A 276 -15.01 18.59 19.46
C ILE A 276 -15.95 17.54 18.83
N VAL A 277 -17.17 17.92 18.43
CA VAL A 277 -18.13 17.00 17.78
C VAL A 277 -17.57 16.45 16.46
N VAL A 278 -16.96 17.30 15.63
CA VAL A 278 -16.32 16.87 14.38
C VAL A 278 -15.16 15.91 14.65
N LYS A 279 -14.31 16.16 15.67
CA LYS A 279 -13.23 15.25 16.06
C LYS A 279 -13.78 13.88 16.46
N THR A 280 -14.71 13.84 17.42
CA THR A 280 -15.29 12.57 17.93
C THR A 280 -15.92 11.73 16.83
N ASN A 281 -16.59 12.36 15.85
CA ASN A 281 -17.22 11.64 14.74
C ASN A 281 -16.22 11.22 13.65
N ALA A 282 -15.21 12.04 13.34
CA ALA A 282 -14.25 11.75 12.27
C ALA A 282 -13.14 10.79 12.68
N GLU A 283 -12.69 10.83 13.93
CA GLU A 283 -11.56 10.05 14.46
C GLU A 283 -11.67 8.53 14.23
N PRO A 284 -12.79 7.84 14.53
CA PRO A 284 -12.90 6.40 14.24
C PRO A 284 -12.89 6.09 12.73
N HIS A 285 -13.46 6.96 11.88
CA HIS A 285 -13.43 6.76 10.43
C HIS A 285 -12.03 6.99 9.84
N VAL A 286 -11.28 7.98 10.34
CA VAL A 286 -9.89 8.23 9.96
C VAL A 286 -8.98 7.09 10.41
N GLN A 287 -9.16 6.56 11.62
CA GLN A 287 -8.40 5.39 12.11
C GLN A 287 -8.70 4.14 11.26
N MET A 288 -9.97 3.83 11.01
CA MET A 288 -10.40 2.72 10.14
C MET A 288 -9.82 2.81 8.73
N LEU A 289 -9.87 4.00 8.12
CA LEU A 289 -9.34 4.23 6.77
C LEU A 289 -7.82 4.19 6.74
N THR A 290 -7.14 4.67 7.78
CA THR A 290 -5.68 4.57 7.92
C THR A 290 -5.25 3.10 8.00
N MET A 291 -5.92 2.29 8.83
CA MET A 291 -5.58 0.87 9.00
C MET A 291 -5.76 0.09 7.69
N LYS A 292 -6.89 0.25 7.00
CA LYS A 292 -7.12 -0.37 5.69
C LYS A 292 -6.16 0.13 4.61
N THR A 293 -5.74 1.39 4.66
CA THR A 293 -4.74 1.93 3.72
C THR A 293 -3.37 1.30 3.96
N LEU A 294 -2.98 1.06 5.22
CA LEU A 294 -1.74 0.35 5.56
C LEU A 294 -1.79 -1.12 5.10
N GLU A 295 -2.89 -1.83 5.35
CA GLU A 295 -3.10 -3.22 4.87
C GLU A 295 -2.97 -3.30 3.34
N ILE A 296 -3.68 -2.44 2.60
CA ILE A 296 -3.63 -2.39 1.12
C ILE A 296 -2.24 -1.99 0.63
N TYR A 297 -1.56 -1.05 1.29
CA TYR A 297 -0.20 -0.65 0.95
C TYR A 297 0.80 -1.79 1.14
N GLU A 298 0.70 -2.55 2.24
CA GLU A 298 1.60 -3.66 2.53
C GLU A 298 1.39 -4.84 1.58
N VAL A 299 0.13 -5.21 1.29
CA VAL A 299 -0.21 -6.21 0.27
C VAL A 299 0.27 -5.78 -1.13
N SER A 300 0.07 -4.52 -1.50
CA SER A 300 0.53 -3.95 -2.77
C SER A 300 2.06 -3.97 -2.88
N LYS A 301 2.76 -3.48 -1.86
CA LYS A 301 4.23 -3.51 -1.75
C LYS A 301 4.77 -4.92 -1.91
N ASN A 302 4.21 -5.89 -1.21
CA ASN A 302 4.65 -7.29 -1.27
C ASN A 302 4.40 -7.92 -2.66
N THR A 303 3.29 -7.56 -3.32
CA THR A 303 2.94 -8.03 -4.68
C THR A 303 3.82 -7.40 -5.76
N VAL A 304 4.16 -6.12 -5.62
CA VAL A 304 4.89 -5.32 -6.62
C VAL A 304 6.41 -5.47 -6.48
N THR A 305 6.93 -5.74 -5.27
CA THR A 305 8.38 -5.96 -5.02
C THR A 305 9.05 -6.95 -5.99
N PRO A 306 8.55 -8.18 -6.23
CA PRO A 306 9.18 -9.11 -7.18
C PRO A 306 9.15 -8.62 -8.64
N HIS A 307 8.18 -7.75 -8.99
CA HIS A 307 8.11 -7.14 -10.31
C HIS A 307 9.12 -5.99 -10.47
N ILE A 308 9.32 -5.18 -9.43
CA ILE A 308 10.38 -4.15 -9.40
C ILE A 308 11.76 -4.80 -9.51
N ILE A 309 12.01 -5.88 -8.75
CA ILE A 309 13.28 -6.62 -8.81
C ILE A 309 13.55 -7.10 -10.24
N ARG A 310 12.57 -7.74 -10.90
CA ARG A 310 12.71 -8.20 -12.30
C ARG A 310 12.97 -7.05 -13.29
N VAL A 311 12.31 -5.90 -13.12
CA VAL A 311 12.56 -4.73 -13.97
C VAL A 311 13.98 -4.18 -13.74
N GLN A 312 14.46 -4.17 -12.50
CA GLN A 312 15.83 -3.78 -12.18
C GLN A 312 16.84 -4.76 -12.79
N GLU A 313 16.64 -6.07 -12.65
CA GLU A 313 17.49 -7.12 -13.26
C GLU A 313 17.61 -6.97 -14.79
N ILE A 314 16.52 -6.57 -15.46
CA ILE A 314 16.49 -6.32 -16.92
C ILE A 314 17.18 -4.99 -17.27
N ALA A 315 17.07 -3.96 -16.43
CA ALA A 315 17.61 -2.63 -16.70
C ALA A 315 19.10 -2.48 -16.34
N ASP A 316 19.58 -3.20 -15.33
CA ASP A 316 20.96 -3.11 -14.82
C ASP A 316 22.03 -3.29 -15.93
N PRO A 317 21.94 -4.27 -16.86
CA PRO A 317 22.88 -4.42 -17.97
C PRO A 317 23.03 -3.16 -18.84
N TYR A 318 21.91 -2.53 -19.20
CA TYR A 318 21.89 -1.29 -20.00
C TYR A 318 22.48 -0.12 -19.22
N PHE A 319 22.20 -0.01 -17.92
CA PHE A 319 22.82 1.01 -17.08
C PHE A 319 24.33 0.79 -16.90
N GLN A 320 24.82 -0.45 -16.80
CA GLN A 320 26.26 -0.72 -16.77
C GLN A 320 26.93 -0.38 -18.11
N GLU A 321 26.26 -0.61 -19.25
CA GLU A 321 26.77 -0.24 -20.58
C GLU A 321 26.81 1.28 -20.78
N LEU A 322 25.71 1.98 -20.49
CA LEU A 322 25.67 3.45 -20.50
C LEU A 322 26.70 4.05 -19.55
N ARG A 323 26.97 3.42 -18.41
CA ARG A 323 28.03 3.81 -17.46
C ARG A 323 29.43 3.59 -18.03
N LYS A 324 29.69 2.51 -18.78
CA LYS A 324 30.97 2.33 -19.50
C LYS A 324 31.19 3.45 -20.51
N PHE A 325 30.16 3.82 -21.28
CA PHE A 325 30.25 4.85 -22.32
C PHE A 325 30.39 6.27 -21.73
N SER A 326 29.58 6.62 -20.73
CA SER A 326 29.54 7.98 -20.16
C SER A 326 30.69 8.30 -19.20
N LYS A 327 31.23 7.31 -18.49
CA LYS A 327 32.31 7.51 -17.50
C LYS A 327 33.53 8.29 -18.03
N PRO A 328 34.16 7.98 -19.17
CA PRO A 328 35.32 8.73 -19.65
C PRO A 328 35.03 10.23 -19.86
N TYR A 329 33.85 10.59 -20.36
CA TYR A 329 33.44 11.99 -20.51
C TYR A 329 33.22 12.68 -19.17
N ILE A 330 32.59 11.99 -18.20
CA ILE A 330 32.40 12.51 -16.83
C ILE A 330 33.75 12.73 -16.14
N ASP A 331 34.67 11.77 -16.25
CA ASP A 331 36.02 11.85 -15.68
C ASP A 331 36.87 12.95 -16.37
N GLN A 332 36.69 13.16 -17.69
CA GLN A 332 37.33 14.26 -18.43
C GLN A 332 36.82 15.64 -17.97
N VAL A 333 35.50 15.83 -17.87
CA VAL A 333 34.90 17.07 -17.37
C VAL A 333 35.33 17.32 -15.92
N ALA A 334 35.25 16.31 -15.05
CA ALA A 334 35.71 16.42 -13.66
C ALA A 334 37.19 16.81 -13.56
N THR A 335 38.05 16.26 -14.41
CA THR A 335 39.49 16.58 -14.47
C THR A 335 39.72 18.03 -14.92
N ALA A 336 39.03 18.48 -15.96
CA ALA A 336 39.14 19.86 -16.47
C ALA A 336 38.60 20.90 -15.46
N THR A 337 37.51 20.61 -14.76
CA THR A 337 36.89 21.55 -13.79
C THR A 337 37.64 21.60 -12.46
N ARG A 338 38.33 20.52 -12.07
CA ARG A 338 39.04 20.39 -10.78
C ARG A 338 39.91 21.60 -10.36
N PRO A 339 40.87 22.09 -11.18
CA PRO A 339 41.71 23.23 -10.77
C PRO A 339 40.92 24.51 -10.51
N HIS A 340 39.78 24.71 -11.17
CA HIS A 340 38.91 25.88 -10.95
C HIS A 340 38.17 25.77 -9.61
N VAL A 341 37.64 24.59 -9.29
CA VAL A 341 36.97 24.33 -8.00
C VAL A 341 37.95 24.44 -6.83
N ASP A 342 39.15 23.86 -6.96
CA ASP A 342 40.18 23.94 -5.93
C ASP A 342 40.65 25.40 -5.72
N LYS A 343 40.80 26.19 -6.80
CA LYS A 343 41.12 27.64 -6.71
C LYS A 343 40.03 28.45 -6.00
N ILE A 344 38.75 28.20 -6.30
CA ILE A 344 37.62 28.84 -5.60
C ILE A 344 37.67 28.46 -4.11
N ARG A 345 37.82 27.17 -3.79
CA ARG A 345 37.86 26.66 -2.43
C ARG A 345 39.03 27.23 -1.61
N THR A 346 40.21 27.42 -2.20
CA THR A 346 41.33 28.09 -1.52
C THR A 346 41.08 29.58 -1.31
N THR A 347 40.42 30.25 -2.26
CA THR A 347 40.15 31.70 -2.19
C THR A 347 39.08 32.04 -1.14
N LEU A 348 38.06 31.20 -0.96
CA LEU A 348 37.01 31.42 0.05
C LEU A 348 37.44 31.03 1.48
N LYS A 349 38.47 30.17 1.63
CA LYS A 349 38.94 29.61 2.90
C LYS A 349 39.16 30.62 4.06
N PRO A 350 39.74 31.83 3.86
CA PRO A 350 39.84 32.82 4.94
C PRO A 350 38.46 33.37 5.36
N TYR A 351 37.62 33.78 4.42
CA TYR A 351 36.29 34.32 4.69
C TYR A 351 35.38 33.32 5.41
N THR A 352 35.46 32.03 5.07
CA THR A 352 34.73 30.98 5.80
C THR A 352 35.17 30.88 7.27
N LYS A 353 36.47 31.01 7.57
CA LYS A 353 36.97 31.01 8.96
C LYS A 353 36.47 32.22 9.74
N GLU A 354 36.54 33.40 9.14
CA GLU A 354 36.12 34.66 9.76
C GLU A 354 34.61 34.67 10.08
N ALA A 355 33.78 34.22 9.12
CA ALA A 355 32.35 34.06 9.32
C ALA A 355 32.00 33.07 10.46
N VAL A 356 32.73 31.95 10.57
CA VAL A 356 32.56 30.98 11.66
C VAL A 356 32.95 31.59 13.02
N HIS A 357 34.04 32.35 13.09
CA HIS A 357 34.49 33.01 14.33
C HIS A 357 33.52 34.09 14.80
N ALA A 358 33.04 34.93 13.88
CA ALA A 358 32.03 35.95 14.17
C ALA A 358 30.71 35.33 14.65
N TYR A 359 30.27 34.23 14.01
CA TYR A 359 29.07 33.49 14.40
C TYR A 359 29.20 32.83 15.78
N GLY A 360 30.39 32.31 16.13
CA GLY A 360 30.68 31.78 17.46
C GLY A 360 30.49 32.82 18.56
N LYS A 361 31.15 33.98 18.44
CA LYS A 361 31.01 35.11 19.38
C LYS A 361 29.58 35.61 19.50
N PHE A 362 28.82 35.62 18.41
CA PHE A 362 27.41 35.98 18.41
C PHE A 362 26.54 34.99 19.19
N LEU A 363 26.75 33.67 19.01
CA LEU A 363 26.03 32.65 19.76
C LEU A 363 26.34 32.69 21.26
N GLU A 364 27.61 32.85 21.63
CA GLU A 364 28.05 33.00 23.02
C GLU A 364 27.36 34.21 23.69
N SER A 365 27.42 35.37 23.03
CA SER A 365 26.75 36.60 23.50
C SER A 365 25.23 36.44 23.62
N ALA A 366 24.60 35.74 22.65
CA ALA A 366 23.17 35.49 22.67
C ALA A 366 22.75 34.53 23.80
N THR A 367 23.57 33.53 24.13
CA THR A 367 23.33 32.58 25.23
C THR A 367 23.41 33.27 26.59
N VAL A 368 24.44 34.11 26.82
CA VAL A 368 24.58 34.90 28.06
C VAL A 368 23.38 35.83 28.24
N TYR A 369 22.97 36.55 27.19
CA TYR A 369 21.80 37.43 27.24
C TYR A 369 20.49 36.65 27.48
N HIS A 370 20.33 35.47 26.86
CA HIS A 370 19.16 34.62 27.06
C HIS A 370 19.02 34.16 28.51
N HIS A 371 20.12 33.78 29.17
CA HIS A 371 20.09 33.44 30.60
C HIS A 371 19.73 34.64 31.48
N GLN A 372 20.30 35.82 31.24
CA GLN A 372 19.91 37.05 31.98
C GLN A 372 18.41 37.36 31.85
N VAL A 373 17.81 37.09 30.69
CA VAL A 373 16.35 37.24 30.49
C VAL A 373 15.57 36.12 31.18
N GLN A 374 16.07 34.88 31.23
CA GLN A 374 15.46 33.78 31.99
C GLN A 374 15.39 34.13 33.49
N ASP A 375 16.47 34.62 34.08
CA ASP A 375 16.52 34.94 35.51
C ASP A 375 15.50 36.03 35.88
N ALA A 376 15.47 37.13 35.11
CA ALA A 376 14.51 38.22 35.29
C ALA A 376 13.05 37.79 35.06
N VAL A 377 12.78 36.89 34.10
CA VAL A 377 11.45 36.30 33.88
C VAL A 377 11.06 35.38 35.03
N HIS A 378 11.99 34.56 35.53
CA HIS A 378 11.76 33.64 36.63
C HIS A 378 11.46 34.36 37.95
N GLU A 379 12.22 35.42 38.25
CA GLU A 379 11.96 36.32 39.38
C GLU A 379 10.56 36.95 39.27
N LYS A 380 10.24 37.54 38.11
CA LYS A 380 8.96 38.24 37.90
C LYS A 380 7.74 37.30 37.90
N LEU A 381 7.91 36.04 37.51
CA LEU A 381 6.88 35.00 37.67
C LEU A 381 6.77 34.54 39.13
N LYS A 382 7.87 34.41 39.87
CA LYS A 382 7.83 34.08 41.30
C LYS A 382 7.25 35.19 42.18
N SER A 383 7.38 36.46 41.78
CA SER A 383 7.01 37.62 42.60
C SER A 383 5.50 37.90 42.73
N HIS A 384 4.62 37.12 42.08
CA HIS A 384 3.16 37.28 42.21
C HIS A 384 2.51 35.92 42.47
N GLU A 385 1.56 35.87 43.39
CA GLU A 385 0.94 34.63 43.87
C GLU A 385 0.33 33.77 42.75
N HIS A 386 -0.40 34.39 41.83
CA HIS A 386 -1.06 33.70 40.71
C HIS A 386 -0.11 33.23 39.60
N THR A 387 1.08 33.84 39.45
CA THR A 387 2.07 33.44 38.42
C THR A 387 3.20 32.57 38.97
N ARG A 388 3.34 32.47 40.29
CA ARG A 388 4.34 31.60 40.96
C ARG A 388 4.27 30.12 40.53
N PRO A 389 3.09 29.49 40.29
CA PRO A 389 3.02 28.13 39.74
C PRO A 389 3.52 28.02 38.28
N LEU A 390 3.54 29.13 37.54
CA LEU A 390 3.98 29.20 36.14
C LEU A 390 5.49 29.45 36.00
N ALA A 391 6.22 29.65 37.11
CA ALA A 391 7.68 29.83 37.13
C ALA A 391 8.47 28.53 36.88
N THR A 392 8.01 27.68 35.97
CA THR A 392 8.66 26.41 35.59
C THR A 392 9.82 26.65 34.62
N ARG A 393 10.84 25.78 34.65
CA ARG A 393 12.06 25.91 33.83
C ARG A 393 11.76 26.10 32.34
N GLU A 394 10.89 25.26 31.80
CA GLU A 394 10.51 25.28 30.38
C GLU A 394 9.78 26.57 30.01
N LEU A 395 8.78 27.00 30.79
CA LEU A 395 7.99 28.19 30.46
C LEU A 395 8.83 29.47 30.60
N VAL A 396 9.72 29.53 31.60
CA VAL A 396 10.73 30.60 31.72
C VAL A 396 11.64 30.63 30.47
N TRP A 397 12.14 29.49 30.01
CA TRP A 397 13.00 29.39 28.84
C TRP A 397 12.27 29.83 27.55
N PHE A 398 11.01 29.45 27.36
CA PHE A 398 10.22 29.88 26.20
C PHE A 398 9.87 31.37 26.25
N VAL A 399 9.46 31.90 27.40
CA VAL A 399 9.16 33.33 27.57
C VAL A 399 10.43 34.17 27.38
N ALA A 400 11.58 33.74 27.90
CA ALA A 400 12.85 34.42 27.67
C ALA A 400 13.30 34.40 26.20
N SER A 401 13.04 33.30 25.49
CA SER A 401 13.30 33.20 24.04
C SER A 401 12.43 34.18 23.24
N ALA A 402 11.15 34.31 23.61
CA ALA A 402 10.22 35.25 23.01
C ALA A 402 10.62 36.71 23.30
N VAL A 403 10.90 37.06 24.57
CA VAL A 403 11.34 38.40 24.99
C VAL A 403 12.66 38.79 24.32
N SER A 404 13.62 37.86 24.22
CA SER A 404 14.88 38.08 23.51
C SER A 404 14.67 38.36 22.02
N SER A 405 13.76 37.63 21.38
CA SER A 405 13.41 37.83 19.96
C SER A 405 12.73 39.18 19.72
N VAL A 406 11.72 39.53 20.53
CA VAL A 406 10.99 40.81 20.45
C VAL A 406 11.92 42.01 20.73
N LYS A 407 12.83 41.89 21.70
CA LYS A 407 13.77 42.97 22.05
C LYS A 407 14.90 43.12 21.01
N ARG A 408 15.34 42.03 20.37
CA ARG A 408 16.26 42.07 19.21
C ARG A 408 15.68 42.90 18.07
N GLN A 409 14.38 42.74 17.77
CA GLN A 409 13.66 43.49 16.72
C GLN A 409 13.47 45.00 17.02
N LYS A 410 13.72 45.45 18.26
CA LYS A 410 13.66 46.88 18.66
C LYS A 410 15.05 47.52 18.85
N SER A 411 16.12 46.87 18.40
CA SER A 411 17.50 47.37 18.50
C SER A 411 18.12 47.63 17.12
N PRO A 412 18.86 48.73 16.90
CA PRO A 412 19.41 49.04 15.58
C PRO A 412 20.43 48.00 15.07
N LEU A 413 21.20 47.35 15.95
CA LEU A 413 22.07 46.23 15.55
C LEU A 413 21.27 44.97 15.12
N GLY A 414 20.03 44.83 15.59
CA GLY A 414 19.14 43.74 15.17
C GLY A 414 18.82 43.79 13.67
N MET A 415 18.61 44.98 13.12
CA MET A 415 18.40 45.20 11.69
C MET A 415 19.64 44.83 10.87
N ALA A 416 20.83 45.27 11.30
CA ALA A 416 22.09 44.99 10.61
C ALA A 416 22.45 43.48 10.56
N THR A 417 22.12 42.73 11.61
CA THR A 417 22.45 41.29 11.70
C THR A 417 21.58 40.44 10.75
N LEU A 418 20.36 40.90 10.45
CA LEU A 418 19.40 40.17 9.60
C LEU A 418 19.92 40.06 8.15
N THR A 419 20.68 41.07 7.67
CA THR A 419 21.39 41.06 6.39
C THR A 419 22.44 39.94 6.30
N ILE A 420 23.11 39.60 7.42
CA ILE A 420 24.14 38.55 7.43
C ILE A 420 23.52 37.16 7.39
N HIS A 421 22.38 36.94 8.05
CA HIS A 421 21.69 35.64 8.00
C HIS A 421 21.12 35.33 6.61
N ALA A 422 20.56 36.34 5.93
CA ALA A 422 20.11 36.23 4.53
C ALA A 422 21.26 35.91 3.54
N GLY A 423 22.51 36.13 3.92
CA GLY A 423 23.68 35.72 3.14
C GLY A 423 24.02 34.22 3.25
N ARG A 424 23.52 33.51 4.28
CA ARG A 424 23.91 32.12 4.56
C ARG A 424 23.06 31.08 3.83
N GLU A 425 21.77 31.37 3.60
CA GLU A 425 20.87 30.49 2.84
C GLU A 425 21.23 30.37 1.34
N ASN A 426 22.10 31.26 0.83
CA ASN A 426 22.50 31.32 -0.58
C ASN A 426 23.90 30.73 -0.89
N VAL A 427 24.58 30.11 0.08
CA VAL A 427 25.97 29.62 -0.09
C VAL A 427 26.09 28.08 0.02
N ASP A 428 25.25 27.43 0.83
CA ASP A 428 25.22 25.97 0.95
C ASP A 428 23.98 25.37 0.24
N ILE A 429 24.13 25.07 -1.06
CA ILE A 429 23.63 23.86 -1.78
C ILE A 429 24.02 23.98 -3.26
N GLN A 430 25.26 23.60 -3.61
CA GLN A 430 25.57 23.14 -4.98
C GLN A 430 26.72 22.13 -5.08
N THR A 431 26.83 21.23 -4.10
CA THR A 431 27.68 20.02 -4.19
C THR A 431 26.83 18.79 -4.44
N SER A 432 26.30 18.67 -5.67
CA SER A 432 25.68 17.43 -6.11
C SER A 432 26.71 16.30 -6.19
N LYS A 433 26.50 15.22 -5.44
CA LYS A 433 27.00 13.91 -5.83
C LYS A 433 26.09 12.78 -5.35
N VAL A 434 25.59 12.02 -6.33
CA VAL A 434 24.83 10.78 -6.14
C VAL A 434 25.74 9.70 -5.55
N GLY A 435 25.24 8.94 -4.57
CA GLY A 435 25.85 7.68 -4.14
C GLY A 435 25.91 7.48 -2.63
N ASN A 436 25.03 6.60 -2.12
CA ASN A 436 25.14 5.78 -0.91
C ASN A 436 26.02 6.28 0.25
N CYS A 437 25.38 6.77 1.32
CA CYS A 437 25.42 6.11 2.63
C CYS A 437 24.47 6.76 3.65
N VAL A 438 23.93 5.96 4.58
CA VAL A 438 23.26 6.46 5.78
C VAL A 438 24.30 6.98 6.77
N PRO A 439 24.06 8.14 7.40
CA PRO A 439 24.24 8.20 8.84
C PRO A 439 23.03 8.79 9.57
N LEU A 440 22.61 8.11 10.64
CA LEU A 440 21.80 8.70 11.70
C LEU A 440 22.53 9.92 12.29
N LEU A 441 21.84 11.06 12.42
CA LEU A 441 22.24 12.13 13.34
C LEU A 441 21.28 12.19 14.53
N ARG A 442 21.46 11.24 15.47
CA ARG A 442 20.96 11.39 16.84
C ARG A 442 21.68 12.58 17.48
N PHE A 443 20.97 13.68 17.72
CA PHE A 443 21.42 14.64 18.73
C PHE A 443 21.17 14.05 20.12
N LYS A 444 22.24 13.60 20.76
CA LYS A 444 22.23 13.05 22.12
C LYS A 444 22.46 14.23 23.08
N MET A 445 21.41 14.61 23.83
CA MET A 445 21.54 15.58 24.93
C MET A 445 22.21 14.89 26.12
N ASP A 446 23.54 14.84 26.10
CA ASP A 446 24.31 14.44 27.28
C ASP A 446 24.36 15.60 28.28
N LEU A 447 23.58 15.47 29.36
CA LEU A 447 23.74 16.30 30.55
C LEU A 447 25.13 16.01 31.14
N VAL A 448 25.91 17.06 31.37
CA VAL A 448 27.06 17.01 32.29
C VAL A 448 26.70 17.83 33.53
N PHE A 449 26.32 17.12 34.58
CA PHE A 449 26.45 17.63 35.95
C PHE A 449 27.93 17.57 36.36
N SER A 450 28.47 18.64 36.92
CA SER A 450 29.56 18.59 37.90
C SER A 450 29.72 19.94 38.60
N HIS A 451 29.51 19.94 39.91
CA HIS A 451 29.77 21.00 40.91
C HIS A 451 29.29 22.43 40.59
#